data_AF-A0A660QFP8-F1
#
_entry.id   AF-A0A660QFP8-F1
#
_cell.length_a   1.000
_cell.length_b   1.000
_cell.length_c   1.000
_cell.angle_alpha   90.00
_cell.angle_beta   90.00
_cell.angle_gamma   90.00
#
_symmetry.space_group_name_H-M   'P 1'
#
loop_
_entity.id
_entity.type
_entity.pdbx_description
1 polymer ?
#
loop_
_entity_poly.entity_id
_entity_poly.type
_entity_poly.pdbx_seq_one_letter_code
_entity_poly.pdbx_strand_id
1 'polypeptide(L)'
;MIEVKIIKHLREIYCGDEFLVADAEHYKRLRVLKEEAVRDFKEDIAKYFIKFQNIESTSIILPDSYEIKDSVKVYFPYFEGKRINLQNVNEKQLFHSILEILRELLHQNVAIPVLSLDDFLEWRGHYYMLIPCWFNSEKMPDSKCFVAPEFRKIGKCTVESTAYVFGKLLKSIGSGEELINVADQLSAEEPEKRRIHINVASFAMLKTLAPRTDLRRFRKVIVDRKEKEDILNFVRNNRRGLATLNFIGPEGSGKTTLLELISDELRFESGQHVVWIKNIQQFLESLLQLTDEETLKELFQNHKDVIEKVYSKKEFNHDEALLFAAFLLNKLQSIVLIIDDFDAFDEEFNAFIQQLISYNYQPSHTIIISSREKVEMKFEKHVIVEPWDISAVKEYITRTLEGTIPEIEIDKFCRWIHAVSRGRPGYIEKILKILHERDFFKKNHALKLEELFEMDFQEIVSPIVDTFTHEDAKYISLCGSHFNENDLRLLARVLKMSLRSIHSMVQRLMTKEIVYKESDRYIFSLKEFWQKMYRAVDSTTREHVHTEMARQIPEIAKAAWHLEMLGRNVSAATRYLLHARKMIQEYRNLGAALNYIDKAQRLIGNRLSYAAVSLKFRALEIRGEARSLENFAYSLP
;
A
#
# COMPACT_ATOMS: atom_id res chain seq x y z
N MET A 1 -6.35 -26.18 -21.60
CA MET A 1 -5.44 -27.05 -20.83
C MET A 1 -4.03 -26.64 -21.20
N ILE A 2 -3.23 -26.21 -20.22
CA ILE A 2 -1.82 -25.91 -20.47
C ILE A 2 -1.10 -27.26 -20.42
N GLU A 3 -0.48 -27.67 -21.52
CA GLU A 3 0.32 -28.89 -21.56
C GLU A 3 1.64 -28.59 -20.85
N VAL A 4 1.78 -29.10 -19.61
CA VAL A 4 2.92 -28.77 -18.74
C VAL A 4 3.88 -29.96 -18.70
N LYS A 5 5.13 -29.74 -19.11
CA LYS A 5 6.18 -30.78 -19.07
C LYS A 5 6.95 -30.70 -17.75
N ILE A 6 6.99 -31.80 -17.00
CA ILE A 6 7.86 -31.90 -15.82
C ILE A 6 9.31 -31.99 -16.29
N ILE A 7 10.13 -31.05 -15.83
CA ILE A 7 11.55 -30.96 -16.17
C ILE A 7 12.39 -31.68 -15.11
N LYS A 8 12.10 -31.40 -13.83
CA LYS A 8 12.90 -31.91 -12.71
C LYS A 8 12.12 -31.89 -11.40
N HIS A 9 12.30 -32.89 -10.56
CA HIS A 9 11.87 -32.85 -9.16
C HIS A 9 12.78 -31.91 -8.35
N LEU A 10 12.20 -30.94 -7.64
CA LEU A 10 12.94 -29.95 -6.85
C LEU A 10 13.13 -30.41 -5.41
N ARG A 11 12.05 -30.74 -4.70
CA ARG A 11 12.06 -31.16 -3.29
C ARG A 11 10.71 -31.72 -2.86
N GLU A 12 10.72 -32.63 -1.88
CA GLU A 12 9.54 -33.01 -1.11
C GLU A 12 9.47 -32.13 0.15
N ILE A 13 8.29 -31.59 0.44
CA ILE A 13 8.00 -30.81 1.65
C ILE A 13 6.74 -31.35 2.35
N TYR A 14 6.47 -30.86 3.56
CA TYR A 14 5.39 -31.39 4.39
C TYR A 14 4.02 -31.38 3.70
N CYS A 15 3.70 -30.33 2.94
CA CYS A 15 2.43 -30.22 2.25
C CYS A 15 2.39 -30.85 0.84
N GLY A 16 3.50 -31.36 0.30
CA GLY A 16 3.53 -31.89 -1.07
C GLY A 16 4.89 -31.91 -1.76
N ASP A 17 4.89 -32.41 -2.99
CA ASP A 17 6.07 -32.48 -3.85
C ASP A 17 6.18 -31.24 -4.74
N GLU A 18 7.39 -30.70 -4.89
CA GLU A 18 7.67 -29.57 -5.75
C GLU A 18 8.50 -29.99 -6.98
N PHE A 19 8.09 -29.54 -8.15
CA PHE A 19 8.70 -29.82 -9.44
C PHE A 19 8.98 -28.52 -10.20
N LEU A 20 10.07 -28.51 -10.96
CA LEU A 20 10.28 -27.56 -12.04
C LEU A 20 9.53 -28.08 -13.26
N VAL A 21 8.67 -27.23 -13.80
CA VAL A 21 7.89 -27.52 -14.99
C VAL A 21 8.07 -26.42 -16.02
N ALA A 22 7.86 -26.76 -17.29
CA ALA A 22 7.84 -25.80 -18.38
C ALA A 22 6.45 -25.80 -19.04
N ASP A 23 5.91 -24.61 -19.26
CA ASP A 23 4.87 -24.38 -20.28
C ASP A 23 5.52 -23.82 -21.55
N ALA A 24 4.73 -23.58 -22.61
CA ALA A 24 5.25 -23.16 -23.91
C ALA A 24 6.05 -21.84 -23.89
N GLU A 25 5.98 -21.04 -22.82
CA GLU A 25 6.63 -19.73 -22.75
C GLU A 25 7.54 -19.52 -21.52
N HIS A 26 7.36 -20.26 -20.40
CA HIS A 26 8.09 -20.01 -19.15
C HIS A 26 8.34 -21.26 -18.29
N TYR A 27 9.33 -21.17 -17.39
CA TYR A 27 9.53 -22.11 -16.30
C TYR A 27 8.67 -21.75 -15.08
N LYS A 28 8.09 -22.75 -14.43
CA LYS A 28 7.26 -22.62 -13.22
C LYS A 28 7.65 -23.63 -12.16
N ARG A 29 7.36 -23.30 -10.89
CA ARG A 29 7.44 -24.24 -9.77
C ARG A 29 6.03 -24.81 -9.53
N LEU A 30 5.84 -26.08 -9.85
CA LEU A 30 4.62 -26.82 -9.56
C LEU A 30 4.74 -27.43 -8.17
N ARG A 31 3.77 -27.17 -7.29
CA ARG A 31 3.58 -27.89 -6.03
C ARG A 31 2.35 -28.78 -6.13
N VAL A 32 2.53 -30.09 -6.00
CA VAL A 32 1.44 -31.07 -5.95
C VAL A 32 1.16 -31.38 -4.49
N LEU A 33 0.00 -30.95 -3.99
CA LEU A 33 -0.34 -31.07 -2.58
C LEU A 33 -0.72 -32.51 -2.21
N LYS A 34 -0.31 -32.96 -1.02
CA LYS A 34 -0.75 -34.24 -0.44
C LYS A 34 -2.25 -34.18 -0.20
N GLU A 35 -2.97 -35.26 -0.51
CA GLU A 35 -4.42 -35.32 -0.30
C GLU A 35 -4.80 -35.01 1.15
N GLU A 36 -3.99 -35.50 2.08
CA GLU A 36 -4.13 -35.30 3.52
C GLU A 36 -4.08 -33.83 3.94
N ALA A 37 -3.36 -32.98 3.21
CA ALA A 37 -3.22 -31.57 3.53
C ALA A 37 -4.48 -30.75 3.20
N VAL A 38 -5.33 -31.23 2.28
CA VAL A 38 -6.39 -30.45 1.63
C VAL A 38 -7.76 -31.13 1.53
N ARG A 39 -7.90 -32.41 1.89
CA ARG A 39 -9.03 -33.29 1.52
C ARG A 39 -10.41 -32.63 1.59
N ASP A 40 -10.81 -32.16 2.76
CA ASP A 40 -12.16 -31.58 2.98
C ASP A 40 -12.21 -30.06 2.71
N PHE A 41 -11.06 -29.46 2.36
CA PHE A 41 -10.89 -28.02 2.18
C PHE A 41 -10.45 -27.63 0.76
N LYS A 42 -10.57 -28.54 -0.21
CA LYS A 42 -10.17 -28.30 -1.61
C LYS A 42 -10.83 -27.04 -2.19
N GLU A 43 -12.08 -26.78 -1.84
CA GLU A 43 -12.85 -25.62 -2.32
C GLU A 43 -12.44 -24.29 -1.66
N ASP A 44 -11.80 -24.33 -0.48
CA ASP A 44 -11.39 -23.13 0.26
C ASP A 44 -10.00 -22.61 -0.15
N ILE A 45 -9.25 -23.37 -0.96
CA ILE A 45 -7.92 -22.99 -1.45
C ILE A 45 -7.97 -21.66 -2.22
N ALA A 46 -9.01 -21.46 -3.03
CA ALA A 46 -9.22 -20.21 -3.75
C ALA A 46 -9.38 -19.02 -2.78
N LYS A 47 -10.25 -19.18 -1.76
CA LYS A 47 -10.49 -18.15 -0.73
C LYS A 47 -9.22 -17.87 0.08
N TYR A 48 -8.44 -18.90 0.35
CA TYR A 48 -7.18 -18.77 1.07
C TYR A 48 -6.15 -17.95 0.30
N PHE A 49 -5.92 -18.22 -0.99
CA PHE A 49 -4.99 -17.43 -1.79
C PHE A 49 -5.44 -15.98 -1.97
N ILE A 50 -6.74 -15.70 -2.00
CA ILE A 50 -7.27 -14.33 -2.03
C ILE A 50 -6.80 -13.51 -0.81
N LYS A 51 -6.65 -14.14 0.37
CA LYS A 51 -6.16 -13.45 1.58
C LYS A 51 -4.75 -12.87 1.40
N PHE A 52 -3.95 -13.41 0.47
CA PHE A 52 -2.60 -12.94 0.19
C PHE A 52 -2.52 -11.93 -0.97
N GLN A 53 -3.58 -11.74 -1.76
CA GLN A 53 -3.56 -10.86 -2.94
C GLN A 53 -3.34 -9.38 -2.59
N ASN A 54 -3.73 -8.96 -1.39
CA ASN A 54 -3.60 -7.58 -0.92
C ASN A 54 -2.26 -7.32 -0.21
N ILE A 55 -1.40 -8.33 -0.08
CA ILE A 55 -0.09 -8.16 0.52
C ILE A 55 0.86 -7.58 -0.54
N GLU A 56 1.38 -6.39 -0.27
CA GLU A 56 2.26 -5.66 -1.21
C GLU A 56 3.73 -6.14 -1.15
N SER A 57 4.04 -7.13 -0.30
CA SER A 57 5.40 -7.64 -0.12
C SER A 57 5.86 -8.50 -1.29
N THR A 58 6.94 -8.08 -1.95
CA THR A 58 7.64 -8.90 -2.96
C THR A 58 8.32 -10.14 -2.36
N SER A 59 8.42 -10.23 -1.04
CA SER A 59 9.00 -11.37 -0.33
C SER A 59 8.00 -12.51 -0.13
N ILE A 60 6.72 -12.32 -0.48
CA ILE A 60 5.69 -13.37 -0.45
C ILE A 60 5.33 -13.71 -1.91
N ILE A 61 5.54 -14.96 -2.29
CA ILE A 61 5.35 -15.41 -3.66
C ILE A 61 3.94 -15.99 -3.79
N LEU A 62 3.10 -15.27 -4.52
CA LEU A 62 1.76 -15.72 -4.88
C LEU A 62 1.82 -16.76 -6.02
N PRO A 63 0.87 -17.72 -6.06
CA PRO A 63 0.76 -18.62 -7.18
C PRO A 63 0.22 -17.89 -8.43
N ASP A 64 0.74 -18.23 -9.60
CA ASP A 64 0.24 -17.80 -10.90
C ASP A 64 -1.14 -18.42 -11.20
N SER A 65 -1.31 -19.69 -10.82
CA SER A 65 -2.53 -20.46 -11.06
C SER A 65 -2.59 -21.71 -10.17
N TYR A 66 -3.77 -22.33 -10.07
CA TYR A 66 -3.96 -23.62 -9.40
C TYR A 66 -4.99 -24.49 -10.13
N GLU A 67 -4.88 -25.80 -10.01
CA GLU A 67 -5.82 -26.79 -10.53
C GLU A 67 -6.32 -27.68 -9.39
N ILE A 68 -7.64 -27.80 -9.27
CA ILE A 68 -8.30 -28.68 -8.29
C ILE A 68 -9.02 -29.76 -9.09
N LYS A 69 -8.38 -30.93 -9.20
CA LYS A 69 -8.96 -32.15 -9.79
C LYS A 69 -8.78 -33.31 -8.79
N ASP A 70 -8.26 -34.45 -9.25
CA ASP A 70 -7.93 -35.60 -8.40
C ASP A 70 -6.88 -35.21 -7.33
N SER A 71 -5.85 -34.49 -7.75
CA SER A 71 -4.87 -33.83 -6.88
C SER A 71 -4.93 -32.31 -7.03
N VAL A 72 -4.57 -31.60 -5.96
CA VAL A 72 -4.45 -30.14 -6.02
C VAL A 72 -3.04 -29.76 -6.46
N LYS A 73 -2.96 -28.97 -7.53
CA LYS A 73 -1.71 -28.50 -8.13
C LYS A 73 -1.67 -26.98 -8.04
N VAL A 74 -0.57 -26.44 -7.52
CA VAL A 74 -0.37 -24.99 -7.37
C VAL A 74 0.88 -24.60 -8.15
N TYR A 75 0.77 -23.60 -9.01
CA TYR A 75 1.84 -23.14 -9.90
C TYR A 75 2.35 -21.79 -9.40
N PHE A 76 3.63 -21.73 -9.06
CA PHE A 76 4.32 -20.50 -8.66
C PHE A 76 5.28 -20.04 -9.75
N PRO A 77 5.57 -18.72 -9.82
CA PRO A 77 6.62 -18.22 -10.68
C PRO A 77 7.96 -18.85 -10.27
N TYR A 78 8.75 -19.28 -11.27
CA TYR A 78 10.06 -19.86 -11.00
C TYR A 78 11.16 -18.80 -11.02
N PHE A 79 11.81 -18.65 -9.89
CA PHE A 79 13.15 -18.10 -9.76
C PHE A 79 14.04 -19.20 -9.17
N GLU A 80 15.34 -19.15 -9.42
CA GLU A 80 16.33 -20.16 -8.98
C GLU A 80 16.55 -20.20 -7.45
N GLY A 81 15.51 -19.91 -6.65
CA GLY A 81 15.50 -19.95 -5.20
C GLY A 81 15.77 -21.35 -4.67
N LYS A 82 16.69 -21.43 -3.71
CA LYS A 82 17.19 -22.66 -3.09
C LYS A 82 16.65 -22.81 -1.67
N ARG A 83 16.71 -24.03 -1.13
CA ARG A 83 16.37 -24.30 0.27
C ARG A 83 17.33 -23.51 1.18
N ILE A 84 16.79 -22.94 2.25
CA ILE A 84 17.58 -22.25 3.26
C ILE A 84 18.46 -23.28 3.99
N ASN A 85 19.77 -23.08 3.95
CA ASN A 85 20.71 -23.84 4.76
C ASN A 85 21.15 -22.98 5.95
N LEU A 86 20.62 -23.28 7.14
CA LEU A 86 20.92 -22.55 8.38
C LEU A 86 22.41 -22.50 8.73
N GLN A 87 23.24 -23.45 8.25
CA GLN A 87 24.68 -23.45 8.51
C GLN A 87 25.43 -22.33 7.78
N ASN A 88 24.92 -21.84 6.66
CA ASN A 88 25.60 -20.89 5.77
C ASN A 88 24.85 -19.55 5.64
N VAL A 89 23.92 -19.26 6.55
CA VAL A 89 23.03 -18.10 6.49
C VAL A 89 23.34 -17.13 7.62
N ASN A 90 23.26 -15.84 7.30
CA ASN A 90 23.23 -14.81 8.33
C ASN A 90 21.91 -14.92 9.10
N GLU A 91 21.96 -15.56 10.27
CA GLU A 91 20.83 -15.82 11.16
C GLU A 91 19.99 -14.56 11.43
N LYS A 92 20.64 -13.43 11.74
CA LYS A 92 19.95 -12.16 12.03
C LYS A 92 19.22 -11.61 10.80
N GLN A 93 19.81 -11.76 9.62
CA GLN A 93 19.18 -11.34 8.37
C GLN A 93 17.96 -12.20 8.03
N LEU A 94 18.06 -13.51 8.20
CA LEU A 94 16.95 -14.44 8.02
C LEU A 94 15.82 -14.14 9.02
N PHE A 95 16.16 -13.99 10.30
CA PHE A 95 15.23 -13.66 11.37
C PHE A 95 14.46 -12.37 11.07
N HIS A 96 15.17 -11.32 10.66
CA HIS A 96 14.56 -10.05 10.27
C HIS A 96 13.64 -10.19 9.06
N SER A 97 14.05 -10.93 8.03
CA SER A 97 13.24 -11.10 6.82
C SER A 97 11.95 -11.87 7.11
N ILE A 98 12.01 -12.89 7.97
CA ILE A 98 10.83 -13.64 8.44
C ILE A 98 9.92 -12.74 9.28
N LEU A 99 10.47 -11.88 10.14
CA LEU A 99 9.68 -10.90 10.90
C LEU A 99 8.98 -9.87 10.00
N GLU A 100 9.63 -9.37 8.96
CA GLU A 100 9.01 -8.44 8.00
C GLU A 100 7.84 -9.12 7.27
N ILE A 101 8.02 -10.36 6.81
CA ILE A 101 6.96 -11.17 6.22
C ILE A 101 5.81 -11.37 7.21
N LEU A 102 6.11 -11.72 8.46
CA LEU A 102 5.11 -11.90 9.52
C LEU A 102 4.33 -10.61 9.77
N ARG A 103 4.99 -9.44 9.84
CA ARG A 103 4.32 -8.15 10.03
C ARG A 103 3.28 -7.90 8.94
N GLU A 104 3.65 -8.09 7.68
CA GLU A 104 2.73 -7.89 6.56
C GLU A 104 1.53 -8.84 6.64
N LEU A 105 1.75 -10.11 7.01
CA LEU A 105 0.69 -11.10 7.20
C LEU A 105 -0.27 -10.71 8.34
N LEU A 106 0.28 -10.26 9.47
CA LEU A 106 -0.51 -9.82 10.62
C LEU A 106 -1.28 -8.53 10.30
N HIS A 107 -0.69 -7.58 9.58
CA HIS A 107 -1.36 -6.34 9.14
C HIS A 107 -2.54 -6.60 8.22
N GLN A 108 -2.47 -7.66 7.40
CA GLN A 108 -3.54 -8.08 6.50
C GLN A 108 -4.44 -9.16 7.11
N ASN A 109 -4.33 -9.43 8.42
CA ASN A 109 -5.11 -10.44 9.15
C ASN A 109 -5.09 -11.84 8.49
N VAL A 110 -3.93 -12.23 7.94
CA VAL A 110 -3.78 -13.54 7.29
C VAL A 110 -3.53 -14.61 8.33
N ALA A 111 -4.34 -15.68 8.27
CA ALA A 111 -4.32 -16.80 9.21
C ALA A 111 -3.60 -18.01 8.59
N ILE A 112 -2.48 -18.41 9.18
CA ILE A 112 -1.63 -19.55 8.76
C ILE A 112 -1.46 -20.48 9.97
N PRO A 113 -2.05 -21.68 9.95
CA PRO A 113 -2.05 -22.56 11.11
C PRO A 113 -0.86 -23.53 11.18
N VAL A 114 -0.16 -23.72 10.05
CA VAL A 114 0.97 -24.63 9.91
C VAL A 114 2.06 -23.97 9.08
N LEU A 115 3.31 -24.03 9.53
CA LEU A 115 4.46 -23.43 8.84
C LEU A 115 5.71 -24.30 9.02
N SER A 116 6.58 -24.32 8.02
CA SER A 116 7.93 -24.86 8.13
C SER A 116 8.96 -23.92 7.50
N LEU A 117 10.24 -24.10 7.83
CA LEU A 117 11.33 -23.42 7.14
C LEU A 117 11.36 -23.78 5.63
N ASP A 118 10.82 -24.94 5.26
CA ASP A 118 10.70 -25.36 3.86
C ASP A 118 9.77 -24.48 3.02
N ASP A 119 8.88 -23.71 3.65
CA ASP A 119 8.06 -22.70 2.97
C ASP A 119 8.89 -21.51 2.48
N PHE A 120 10.14 -21.38 2.92
CA PHE A 120 11.02 -20.29 2.54
C PHE A 120 12.11 -20.73 1.55
N LEU A 121 12.49 -19.81 0.67
CA LEU A 121 13.55 -19.96 -0.33
C LEU A 121 14.55 -18.80 -0.20
N GLU A 122 15.83 -19.08 -0.43
CA GLU A 122 16.89 -18.09 -0.54
C GLU A 122 17.27 -17.89 -2.00
N TRP A 123 17.35 -16.63 -2.44
CA TRP A 123 17.82 -16.25 -3.76
C TRP A 123 18.60 -14.94 -3.68
N ARG A 124 19.89 -14.98 -4.06
CA ARG A 124 20.79 -13.82 -4.08
C ARG A 124 20.84 -13.06 -2.74
N GLY A 125 20.81 -13.79 -1.62
CA GLY A 125 20.84 -13.19 -0.28
C GLY A 125 19.51 -12.60 0.19
N HIS A 126 18.41 -12.84 -0.53
CA HIS A 126 17.05 -12.47 -0.13
C HIS A 126 16.22 -13.72 0.18
N TYR A 127 15.25 -13.57 1.08
CA TYR A 127 14.39 -14.66 1.53
C TYR A 127 12.95 -14.43 1.09
N TYR A 128 12.36 -15.46 0.50
CA TYR A 128 11.02 -15.44 -0.07
C TYR A 128 10.19 -16.55 0.55
N MET A 129 8.94 -16.27 0.91
CA MET A 129 7.99 -17.26 1.38
C MET A 129 7.10 -17.70 0.22
N LEU A 130 7.05 -19.01 -0.04
CA LEU A 130 5.96 -19.62 -0.80
C LEU A 130 4.78 -19.84 0.14
N ILE A 131 3.56 -19.53 -0.29
CA ILE A 131 2.37 -19.64 0.57
C ILE A 131 2.24 -21.06 1.17
N PRO A 132 2.21 -21.22 2.51
CA PRO A 132 2.01 -22.50 3.18
C PRO A 132 0.64 -23.09 2.87
N CYS A 133 0.54 -24.41 2.67
CA CYS A 133 -0.70 -25.07 2.22
C CYS A 133 -1.03 -26.31 3.06
N TRP A 134 -1.58 -26.11 4.27
CA TRP A 134 -2.12 -27.20 5.09
C TRP A 134 -3.37 -26.73 5.83
N PHE A 135 -4.50 -27.39 5.57
CA PHE A 135 -5.82 -26.98 6.06
C PHE A 135 -6.50 -28.07 6.89
N ASN A 136 -6.03 -29.31 6.80
CA ASN A 136 -6.62 -30.41 7.52
C ASN A 136 -6.18 -30.41 8.99
N SER A 137 -7.12 -30.16 9.91
CA SER A 137 -6.89 -30.26 11.35
C SER A 137 -7.02 -31.67 11.91
N GLU A 138 -7.63 -32.61 11.18
CA GLU A 138 -7.81 -33.99 11.63
C GLU A 138 -6.54 -34.82 11.43
N LYS A 139 -5.76 -34.49 10.39
CA LYS A 139 -4.47 -35.10 10.12
C LYS A 139 -3.37 -34.05 10.19
N MET A 140 -2.38 -34.31 11.04
CA MET A 140 -1.21 -33.44 11.21
C MET A 140 -0.05 -33.88 10.31
N PRO A 141 0.84 -32.98 9.88
CA PRO A 141 2.00 -33.37 9.07
C PRO A 141 3.00 -34.17 9.91
N ASP A 142 3.55 -35.26 9.36
CA ASP A 142 4.55 -36.12 10.04
C ASP A 142 5.97 -35.51 10.11
N SER A 143 6.13 -34.28 9.64
CA SER A 143 7.43 -33.63 9.40
C SER A 143 7.81 -32.55 10.43
N LYS A 144 9.02 -31.97 10.31
CA LYS A 144 9.44 -30.78 11.07
C LYS A 144 8.68 -29.52 10.62
N CYS A 145 7.46 -29.37 11.11
CA CYS A 145 6.62 -28.18 10.96
C CYS A 145 6.14 -27.70 12.33
N PHE A 146 5.77 -26.43 12.41
CA PHE A 146 5.13 -25.82 13.56
C PHE A 146 3.63 -25.76 13.31
N VAL A 147 2.83 -26.17 14.30
CA VAL A 147 1.38 -26.25 14.23
C VAL A 147 0.77 -25.49 15.39
N ALA A 148 -0.18 -24.59 15.11
CA ALA A 148 -0.89 -23.86 16.14
C ALA A 148 -1.77 -24.78 17.02
N PRO A 149 -1.73 -24.66 18.36
CA PRO A 149 -2.47 -25.52 19.28
C PRO A 149 -3.98 -25.55 19.06
N GLU A 150 -4.60 -24.40 18.82
CA GLU A 150 -6.04 -24.25 18.58
C GLU A 150 -6.47 -24.91 17.27
N PHE A 151 -5.63 -24.85 16.25
CA PHE A 151 -5.86 -25.55 14.99
C PHE A 151 -5.85 -27.07 15.20
N ARG A 152 -4.87 -27.57 15.96
CA ARG A 152 -4.78 -29.00 16.29
C ARG A 152 -5.94 -29.50 17.16
N LYS A 153 -6.42 -28.69 18.11
CA LYS A 153 -7.44 -29.11 19.10
C LYS A 153 -8.86 -29.03 18.57
N ILE A 154 -9.20 -27.96 17.85
CA ILE A 154 -10.59 -27.64 17.48
C ILE A 154 -10.74 -27.17 16.03
N GLY A 155 -9.68 -27.27 15.20
CA GLY A 155 -9.72 -26.88 13.78
C GLY A 155 -9.81 -25.37 13.53
N LYS A 156 -9.70 -24.54 14.57
CA LYS A 156 -9.80 -23.07 14.43
C LYS A 156 -8.48 -22.50 13.93
N CYS A 157 -8.55 -21.64 12.92
CA CYS A 157 -7.41 -20.91 12.37
C CYS A 157 -7.67 -19.40 12.46
N THR A 158 -6.78 -18.68 13.15
CA THR A 158 -6.89 -17.23 13.37
C THR A 158 -5.55 -16.54 13.11
N VAL A 159 -5.51 -15.21 13.22
CA VAL A 159 -4.27 -14.42 13.07
C VAL A 159 -3.26 -14.79 14.16
N GLU A 160 -3.73 -15.14 15.35
CA GLU A 160 -2.95 -15.67 16.48
C GLU A 160 -2.25 -16.99 16.13
N SER A 161 -2.85 -17.80 15.24
CA SER A 161 -2.21 -19.02 14.74
C SER A 161 -0.95 -18.69 13.94
N THR A 162 -1.01 -17.64 13.11
CA THR A 162 0.12 -17.14 12.32
C THR A 162 1.25 -16.66 13.21
N ALA A 163 0.93 -15.85 14.23
CA ALA A 163 1.91 -15.39 15.21
C ALA A 163 2.63 -16.56 15.88
N TYR A 164 1.87 -17.59 16.28
CA TYR A 164 2.44 -18.78 16.93
C TYR A 164 3.43 -19.55 16.05
N VAL A 165 3.01 -19.93 14.83
CA VAL A 165 3.85 -20.79 13.99
C VAL A 165 5.11 -20.06 13.51
N PHE A 166 5.02 -18.77 13.24
CA PHE A 166 6.20 -17.95 12.97
C PHE A 166 7.05 -17.73 14.22
N GLY A 167 6.44 -17.54 15.39
CA GLY A 167 7.16 -17.42 16.66
C GLY A 167 8.01 -18.66 16.94
N LYS A 168 7.44 -19.87 16.78
CA LYS A 168 8.21 -21.12 16.93
C LYS A 168 9.30 -21.26 15.85
N LEU A 169 9.03 -20.86 14.61
CA LEU A 169 10.05 -20.83 13.54
C LEU A 169 11.21 -19.88 13.90
N LEU A 170 10.91 -18.66 14.32
CA LEU A 170 11.89 -17.67 14.76
C LEU A 170 12.70 -18.19 15.95
N LYS A 171 12.06 -18.86 16.92
CA LYS A 171 12.74 -19.50 18.05
C LYS A 171 13.70 -20.61 17.61
N SER A 172 13.38 -21.31 16.53
CA SER A 172 14.26 -22.35 15.97
C SER A 172 15.46 -21.80 15.20
N ILE A 173 15.43 -20.51 14.85
CA ILE A 173 16.49 -19.81 14.11
C ILE A 173 17.35 -18.97 15.06
N GLY A 174 16.72 -18.23 15.98
CA GLY A 174 17.35 -17.24 16.85
C GLY A 174 18.19 -17.86 17.98
N SER A 175 19.46 -17.46 18.07
CA SER A 175 20.41 -17.88 19.11
C SER A 175 20.67 -16.79 20.18
N GLY A 176 20.30 -15.54 19.90
CA GLY A 176 20.45 -14.42 20.85
C GLY A 176 19.26 -14.27 21.79
N GLU A 177 19.51 -13.91 23.06
CA GLU A 177 18.49 -13.72 24.10
C GLU A 177 17.39 -12.72 23.69
N GLU A 178 17.77 -11.63 23.02
CA GLU A 178 16.82 -10.65 22.48
C GLU A 178 15.89 -11.27 21.43
N LEU A 179 16.43 -12.07 20.50
CA LEU A 179 15.66 -12.73 19.44
C LEU A 179 14.72 -13.80 20.00
N ILE A 180 15.18 -14.53 21.01
CA ILE A 180 14.40 -15.55 21.71
C ILE A 180 13.22 -14.91 22.44
N ASN A 181 13.45 -13.79 23.14
CA ASN A 181 12.38 -13.06 23.84
C ASN A 181 11.27 -12.59 22.87
N VAL A 182 11.63 -12.15 21.67
CA VAL A 182 10.64 -11.80 20.63
C VAL A 182 9.85 -13.02 20.20
N ALA A 183 10.54 -14.11 19.89
CA ALA A 183 9.92 -15.35 19.46
C ALA A 183 8.98 -15.94 20.54
N ASP A 184 9.31 -15.77 21.82
CA ASP A 184 8.49 -16.23 22.95
C ASP A 184 7.20 -15.43 23.09
N GLN A 185 7.23 -14.12 22.89
CA GLN A 185 6.01 -13.29 22.88
C GLN A 185 5.02 -13.70 21.78
N LEU A 186 5.53 -14.20 20.66
CA LEU A 186 4.71 -14.66 19.52
C LEU A 186 4.16 -16.08 19.74
N SER A 187 4.88 -16.92 20.49
CA SER A 187 4.65 -18.37 20.55
C SER A 187 4.05 -18.90 21.86
N ALA A 188 3.36 -18.02 22.60
CA ALA A 188 2.57 -18.42 23.76
C ALA A 188 1.51 -19.47 23.39
N GLU A 189 1.27 -20.46 24.25
CA GLU A 189 0.36 -21.57 23.93
C GLU A 189 -1.11 -21.12 23.83
N GLU A 190 -1.55 -20.17 24.65
CA GLU A 190 -2.90 -19.60 24.59
C GLU A 190 -2.98 -18.46 23.56
N PRO A 191 -3.94 -18.47 22.61
CA PRO A 191 -4.06 -17.46 21.56
C PRO A 191 -4.11 -16.02 22.07
N GLU A 192 -4.89 -15.76 23.12
CA GLU A 192 -5.09 -14.43 23.71
C GLU A 192 -3.82 -13.81 24.31
N LYS A 193 -2.84 -14.65 24.67
CA LYS A 193 -1.56 -14.21 25.24
C LYS A 193 -0.50 -13.97 24.17
N ARG A 194 -0.78 -14.28 22.90
CA ARG A 194 0.18 -14.13 21.80
C ARG A 194 0.19 -12.69 21.34
N ARG A 195 1.40 -12.21 21.11
CA ARG A 195 1.61 -10.90 20.51
C ARG A 195 1.32 -10.97 19.00
N ILE A 196 0.14 -10.57 18.56
CA ILE A 196 -0.25 -10.53 17.13
C ILE A 196 0.11 -9.23 16.43
N HIS A 197 0.82 -8.34 17.12
CA HIS A 197 1.28 -7.09 16.56
C HIS A 197 2.80 -6.99 16.77
N ILE A 198 3.56 -6.63 15.74
CA ILE A 198 5.03 -6.62 15.79
C ILE A 198 5.56 -5.23 15.45
N ASN A 199 6.11 -4.53 16.44
CA ASN A 199 6.76 -3.23 16.22
C ASN A 199 8.15 -3.44 15.62
N VAL A 200 8.26 -3.45 14.28
CA VAL A 200 9.54 -3.59 13.59
C VAL A 200 10.45 -2.37 13.79
N ALA A 201 9.92 -1.20 14.18
CA ALA A 201 10.73 -0.01 14.47
C ALA A 201 11.55 -0.15 15.76
N SER A 202 11.02 -0.78 16.81
CA SER A 202 11.82 -1.21 17.98
C SER A 202 12.91 -2.20 17.56
N PHE A 203 12.62 -3.07 16.58
CA PHE A 203 13.54 -4.05 16.02
C PHE A 203 14.45 -3.51 14.90
N ALA A 204 14.30 -2.25 14.49
CA ALA A 204 15.26 -1.58 13.63
C ALA A 204 16.61 -1.42 14.34
N MET A 205 16.65 -1.56 15.67
CA MET A 205 17.89 -1.76 16.41
C MET A 205 18.62 -3.05 15.99
N LEU A 206 17.95 -4.13 15.55
CA LEU A 206 18.63 -5.33 15.04
C LEU A 206 19.36 -5.10 13.70
N LYS A 207 19.03 -4.04 12.94
CA LYS A 207 19.86 -3.59 11.79
C LYS A 207 21.25 -3.14 12.21
N THR A 208 21.48 -2.81 13.49
CA THR A 208 22.80 -2.40 14.02
C THR A 208 23.76 -3.58 14.25
N LEU A 209 23.29 -4.82 14.14
CA LEU A 209 24.05 -6.01 14.52
C LEU A 209 24.47 -6.91 13.35
N ALA A 210 24.28 -6.47 12.10
CA ALA A 210 24.85 -7.13 10.92
C ALA A 210 26.35 -6.77 10.79
N PRO A 211 27.25 -7.74 10.53
CA PRO A 211 28.65 -7.44 10.28
C PRO A 211 28.82 -6.52 9.07
N ARG A 212 29.71 -5.53 9.23
CA ARG A 212 30.06 -4.44 8.30
C ARG A 212 30.84 -4.92 7.07
N THR A 213 30.25 -5.73 6.20
CA THR A 213 30.96 -6.17 4.99
C THR A 213 30.33 -5.79 3.67
N ASP A 214 29.24 -5.03 3.64
CA ASP A 214 28.82 -4.36 2.40
C ASP A 214 28.06 -3.05 2.63
N LEU A 215 28.48 -2.05 1.85
CA LEU A 215 28.16 -0.62 1.84
C LEU A 215 26.67 -0.22 1.64
N ARG A 216 25.68 -1.11 1.82
CA ARG A 216 24.27 -0.93 1.36
C ARG A 216 23.21 -0.58 2.41
N ARG A 217 23.52 -0.05 3.60
CA ARG A 217 22.46 0.26 4.59
C ARG A 217 22.67 1.59 5.28
N PHE A 218 22.07 2.66 4.73
CA PHE A 218 21.69 3.82 5.54
C PHE A 218 20.82 3.31 6.71
N ARG A 219 21.15 3.70 7.94
CA ARG A 219 20.35 3.33 9.12
C ARG A 219 18.96 3.95 8.92
N LYS A 220 17.88 3.16 8.99
CA LYS A 220 16.52 3.72 8.98
C LYS A 220 16.31 4.39 10.33
N VAL A 221 16.53 5.70 10.38
CA VAL A 221 16.38 6.52 11.59
C VAL A 221 14.97 7.11 11.60
N ILE A 222 14.27 6.92 12.71
CA ILE A 222 13.01 7.61 12.98
C ILE A 222 13.35 8.85 13.78
N VAL A 223 12.96 10.00 13.26
CA VAL A 223 13.00 11.29 13.98
C VAL A 223 11.64 11.47 14.63
N ASP A 224 11.64 11.76 15.92
CA ASP A 224 10.40 11.95 16.67
C ASP A 224 9.65 13.20 16.17
N ARG A 225 8.33 13.15 16.24
CA ARG A 225 7.44 14.17 15.69
C ARG A 225 6.54 14.67 16.80
N LYS A 226 6.57 15.98 17.06
CA LYS A 226 5.72 16.64 18.06
C LYS A 226 4.23 16.36 17.83
N GLU A 227 3.83 16.18 16.58
CA GLU A 227 2.45 15.93 16.17
C GLU A 227 1.91 14.58 16.68
N LYS A 228 2.80 13.62 16.99
CA LYS A 228 2.45 12.26 17.39
C LYS A 228 1.57 12.25 18.65
N GLU A 229 2.05 12.88 19.71
CA GLU A 229 1.39 12.90 21.02
C GLU A 229 0.06 13.69 20.96
N ASP A 230 0.02 14.75 20.15
CA ASP A 230 -1.20 15.53 19.93
C ASP A 230 -2.32 14.72 19.25
N ILE A 231 -1.96 13.80 18.35
CA ILE A 231 -2.93 12.91 17.68
C ILE A 231 -3.37 11.81 18.63
N LEU A 232 -2.43 11.17 19.33
CA LEU A 232 -2.74 10.12 20.30
C LEU A 232 -3.69 10.62 21.39
N ASN A 233 -3.43 11.81 21.93
CA ASN A 233 -4.31 12.45 22.90
C ASN A 233 -5.69 12.79 22.32
N PHE A 234 -5.77 13.17 21.05
CA PHE A 234 -7.07 13.36 20.39
C PHE A 234 -7.87 12.06 20.33
N VAL A 235 -7.24 10.96 19.91
CA VAL A 235 -7.89 9.63 19.84
C VAL A 235 -8.33 9.16 21.23
N ARG A 236 -7.43 9.23 22.23
CA ARG A 236 -7.68 8.75 23.60
C ARG A 236 -8.77 9.54 24.33
N ASN A 237 -8.95 10.83 23.99
CA ASN A 237 -9.93 11.69 24.63
C ASN A 237 -11.32 11.68 23.94
N ASN A 238 -11.49 10.95 22.85
CA ASN A 238 -12.81 10.81 22.23
C ASN A 238 -13.74 10.00 23.16
N ARG A 239 -14.86 10.62 23.55
CA ARG A 239 -15.85 10.04 24.49
C ARG A 239 -17.16 9.63 23.82
N ARG A 240 -17.46 10.09 22.60
CA ARG A 240 -18.75 9.81 21.94
C ARG A 240 -18.71 10.14 20.44
N GLY A 241 -19.35 9.30 19.64
CA GLY A 241 -19.54 9.55 18.21
C GLY A 241 -18.28 9.35 17.38
N LEU A 242 -18.29 9.85 16.15
CA LEU A 242 -17.16 9.75 15.24
C LEU A 242 -16.34 11.03 15.26
N ALA A 243 -15.21 11.01 15.96
CA ALA A 243 -14.26 12.11 15.99
C ALA A 243 -13.46 12.16 14.68
N THR A 244 -13.26 13.35 14.13
CA THR A 244 -12.67 13.54 12.80
C THR A 244 -11.39 14.36 12.86
N LEU A 245 -10.28 13.77 12.41
CA LEU A 245 -8.98 14.43 12.33
C LEU A 245 -8.50 14.48 10.89
N ASN A 246 -8.15 15.68 10.43
CA ASN A 246 -7.45 15.87 9.17
C ASN A 246 -5.96 16.09 9.41
N PHE A 247 -5.14 15.28 8.75
CA PHE A 247 -3.71 15.20 8.88
C PHE A 247 -3.06 15.67 7.57
N ILE A 248 -2.65 16.93 7.52
CA ILE A 248 -2.34 17.65 6.28
C ILE A 248 -0.83 17.82 6.14
N GLY A 249 -0.27 17.55 4.96
CA GLY A 249 1.14 17.85 4.71
C GLY A 249 1.61 17.43 3.31
N PRO A 250 2.66 18.07 2.77
CA PRO A 250 3.09 17.83 1.40
C PRO A 250 3.56 16.39 1.17
N GLU A 251 3.57 15.96 -0.10
CA GLU A 251 4.10 14.66 -0.50
C GLU A 251 5.55 14.47 0.00
N GLY A 252 5.82 13.32 0.61
CA GLY A 252 7.13 13.00 1.17
C GLY A 252 7.46 13.68 2.51
N SER A 253 6.52 14.37 3.16
CA SER A 253 6.73 14.98 4.48
C SER A 253 6.82 13.97 5.63
N GLY A 254 6.49 12.69 5.40
CA GLY A 254 6.52 11.64 6.41
C GLY A 254 5.16 11.34 7.06
N LYS A 255 4.04 11.75 6.44
CA LYS A 255 2.68 11.47 6.94
C LYS A 255 2.42 9.98 7.16
N THR A 256 2.59 9.17 6.12
CA THR A 256 2.40 7.70 6.17
C THR A 256 3.22 7.07 7.28
N THR A 257 4.51 7.41 7.38
CA THR A 257 5.38 6.90 8.46
C THR A 257 4.91 7.32 9.85
N LEU A 258 4.41 8.54 10.01
CA LEU A 258 3.86 9.00 11.30
C LEU A 258 2.53 8.31 11.62
N LEU A 259 1.65 8.10 10.62
CA LEU A 259 0.43 7.32 10.79
C LEU A 259 0.71 5.86 11.13
N GLU A 260 1.73 5.24 10.53
CA GLU A 260 2.20 3.90 10.91
C GLU A 260 2.61 3.89 12.38
N LEU A 261 3.40 4.86 12.85
CA LEU A 261 3.82 4.95 14.26
C LEU A 261 2.64 5.18 15.23
N ILE A 262 1.66 5.99 14.84
CA ILE A 262 0.45 6.23 15.63
C ILE A 262 -0.43 4.99 15.64
N SER A 263 -0.65 4.38 14.48
CA SER A 263 -1.39 3.11 14.33
C SER A 263 -0.76 2.04 15.20
N ASP A 264 0.57 1.93 15.16
CA ASP A 264 1.35 1.06 16.01
C ASP A 264 1.05 1.35 17.48
N GLU A 265 1.27 2.58 17.97
CA GLU A 265 1.06 2.90 19.39
C GLU A 265 -0.39 2.66 19.88
N LEU A 266 -1.39 3.00 19.07
CA LEU A 266 -2.80 2.76 19.39
C LEU A 266 -3.11 1.25 19.49
N ARG A 267 -2.55 0.44 18.58
CA ARG A 267 -2.68 -1.02 18.64
C ARG A 267 -1.93 -1.61 19.82
N PHE A 268 -0.68 -1.17 20.04
CA PHE A 268 0.26 -1.79 20.98
C PHE A 268 0.02 -1.42 22.43
N GLU A 269 -0.14 -0.12 22.71
CA GLU A 269 -0.21 0.38 24.07
C GLU A 269 -1.64 0.54 24.55
N SER A 270 -2.55 0.86 23.64
CA SER A 270 -3.96 1.13 23.97
C SER A 270 -4.92 -0.01 23.61
N GLY A 271 -4.45 -1.06 22.92
CA GLY A 271 -5.26 -2.23 22.53
C GLY A 271 -6.41 -1.89 21.56
N GLN A 272 -6.34 -0.76 20.85
CA GLN A 272 -7.42 -0.32 19.96
C GLN A 272 -7.34 -1.01 18.60
N HIS A 273 -8.50 -1.34 18.03
CA HIS A 273 -8.58 -1.78 16.64
C HIS A 273 -8.36 -0.60 15.70
N VAL A 274 -7.30 -0.67 14.89
CA VAL A 274 -7.00 0.33 13.86
C VAL A 274 -7.21 -0.30 12.49
N VAL A 275 -8.06 0.29 11.66
CA VAL A 275 -8.41 -0.18 10.32
C VAL A 275 -7.89 0.81 9.28
N TRP A 276 -7.03 0.33 8.39
CA TRP A 276 -6.55 1.11 7.24
C TRP A 276 -7.48 0.92 6.06
N ILE A 277 -8.06 2.01 5.55
CA ILE A 277 -9.04 1.97 4.48
C ILE A 277 -8.37 2.32 3.15
N LYS A 278 -8.37 1.38 2.19
CA LYS A 278 -7.91 1.62 0.81
C LYS A 278 -9.01 1.54 -0.26
N ASN A 279 -10.25 1.24 0.11
CA ASN A 279 -11.45 1.35 -0.74
C ASN A 279 -12.67 0.90 0.07
N ILE A 280 -13.87 1.06 -0.48
CA ILE A 280 -15.14 0.71 0.19
C ILE A 280 -15.22 -0.79 0.46
N GLN A 281 -14.80 -1.63 -0.49
CA GLN A 281 -14.87 -3.09 -0.31
C GLN A 281 -14.00 -3.55 0.87
N GLN A 282 -12.73 -3.16 0.89
CA GLN A 282 -11.81 -3.51 1.97
C GLN A 282 -12.27 -2.93 3.32
N PHE A 283 -12.86 -1.73 3.31
CA PHE A 283 -13.46 -1.16 4.51
C PHE A 283 -14.55 -2.08 5.08
N LEU A 284 -15.51 -2.50 4.24
CA LEU A 284 -16.58 -3.40 4.66
C LEU A 284 -16.06 -4.77 5.12
N GLU A 285 -15.08 -5.34 4.40
CA GLU A 285 -14.43 -6.60 4.80
C GLU A 285 -13.76 -6.47 6.17
N SER A 286 -13.09 -5.36 6.45
CA SER A 286 -12.44 -5.10 7.73
C SER A 286 -13.44 -4.96 8.87
N LEU A 287 -14.55 -4.26 8.65
CA LEU A 287 -15.63 -4.16 9.65
C LEU A 287 -16.26 -5.52 9.95
N LEU A 288 -16.52 -6.33 8.92
CA LEU A 288 -17.06 -7.68 9.07
C LEU A 288 -16.14 -8.59 9.88
N GLN A 289 -14.82 -8.50 9.69
CA GLN A 289 -13.84 -9.27 10.48
C GLN A 289 -13.85 -8.92 11.97
N LEU A 290 -14.21 -7.68 12.30
CA LEU A 290 -14.30 -7.21 13.69
C LEU A 290 -15.68 -7.48 14.32
N THR A 291 -16.65 -7.94 13.52
CA THR A 291 -18.03 -8.14 13.97
C THR A 291 -18.17 -9.49 14.68
N ASP A 292 -18.85 -9.51 15.82
CA ASP A 292 -19.11 -10.73 16.58
C ASP A 292 -20.26 -11.58 16.00
N GLU A 293 -20.34 -12.85 16.42
CA GLU A 293 -21.36 -13.79 15.94
C GLU A 293 -22.79 -13.37 16.32
N GLU A 294 -23.00 -12.61 17.40
CA GLU A 294 -24.32 -12.12 17.78
C GLU A 294 -24.82 -11.05 16.81
N THR A 295 -23.98 -10.08 16.49
CA THR A 295 -24.28 -9.03 15.50
C THR A 295 -24.55 -9.63 14.11
N LEU A 296 -23.81 -10.68 13.73
CA LEU A 296 -24.05 -11.39 12.46
C LEU A 296 -25.44 -12.07 12.41
N LYS A 297 -25.99 -12.49 13.55
CA LYS A 297 -27.34 -13.09 13.62
C LYS A 297 -28.45 -12.05 13.49
N GLU A 298 -28.19 -10.79 13.85
CA GLU A 298 -29.13 -9.68 13.75
C GLU A 298 -29.25 -9.08 12.32
N LEU A 299 -28.49 -9.60 11.36
CA LEU A 299 -28.46 -9.08 10.00
C LEU A 299 -29.76 -9.32 9.23
N PHE A 300 -30.34 -8.22 8.73
CA PHE A 300 -31.44 -8.24 7.77
C PHE A 300 -31.02 -8.81 6.40
N GLN A 301 -32.00 -9.20 5.58
CA GLN A 301 -31.73 -9.82 4.28
C GLN A 301 -30.91 -8.93 3.35
N ASN A 302 -31.20 -7.63 3.30
CA ASN A 302 -30.43 -6.64 2.53
C ASN A 302 -28.96 -6.56 2.99
N HIS A 303 -28.66 -6.75 4.28
CA HIS A 303 -27.26 -6.81 4.75
C HIS A 303 -26.56 -8.08 4.25
N LYS A 304 -27.25 -9.22 4.23
CA LYS A 304 -26.71 -10.48 3.69
C LYS A 304 -26.39 -10.37 2.21
N ASP A 305 -27.22 -9.66 1.45
CA ASP A 305 -26.98 -9.40 0.03
C ASP A 305 -25.72 -8.53 -0.18
N VAL A 306 -25.50 -7.51 0.65
CA VAL A 306 -24.27 -6.70 0.62
C VAL A 306 -23.05 -7.56 0.96
N ILE A 307 -23.14 -8.41 1.98
CA ILE A 307 -22.07 -9.34 2.36
C ILE A 307 -21.71 -10.28 1.21
N GLU A 308 -22.71 -10.87 0.54
CA GLU A 308 -22.47 -11.72 -0.62
C GLU A 308 -21.75 -10.95 -1.74
N LYS A 309 -22.19 -9.71 -2.03
CA LYS A 309 -21.54 -8.86 -3.05
C LYS A 309 -20.09 -8.54 -2.68
N VAL A 310 -19.81 -8.22 -1.42
CA VAL A 310 -18.46 -7.97 -0.90
C VAL A 310 -17.57 -9.20 -1.12
N TYR A 311 -17.99 -10.38 -0.66
CA TYR A 311 -17.18 -11.60 -0.82
C TYR A 311 -17.08 -12.12 -2.27
N SER A 312 -18.08 -11.84 -3.10
CA SER A 312 -18.08 -12.22 -4.53
C SER A 312 -17.45 -11.17 -5.45
N LYS A 313 -16.95 -10.04 -4.90
CA LYS A 313 -16.39 -8.91 -5.65
C LYS A 313 -17.33 -8.36 -6.74
N LYS A 314 -18.63 -8.39 -6.48
CA LYS A 314 -19.65 -7.81 -7.36
C LYS A 314 -19.83 -6.33 -7.01
N GLU A 315 -20.19 -5.51 -8.01
CA GLU A 315 -20.57 -4.12 -7.77
C GLU A 315 -21.78 -4.05 -6.81
N PHE A 316 -21.67 -3.20 -5.81
CA PHE A 316 -22.75 -2.88 -4.88
C PHE A 316 -23.09 -1.40 -4.97
N ASN A 317 -24.32 -1.05 -4.59
CA ASN A 317 -24.72 0.34 -4.52
C ASN A 317 -23.96 1.01 -3.35
N HIS A 318 -23.41 2.20 -3.59
CA HIS A 318 -22.74 3.01 -2.58
C HIS A 318 -23.64 3.32 -1.38
N ASP A 319 -24.94 3.55 -1.62
CA ASP A 319 -25.90 3.84 -0.56
C ASP A 319 -26.17 2.60 0.31
N GLU A 320 -26.24 1.42 -0.31
CA GLU A 320 -26.36 0.13 0.42
C GLU A 320 -25.12 -0.12 1.29
N ALA A 321 -23.93 0.11 0.73
CA ALA A 321 -22.67 -0.02 1.45
C ALA A 321 -22.54 0.98 2.60
N LEU A 322 -23.00 2.22 2.39
CA LEU A 322 -22.95 3.27 3.39
C LEU A 322 -23.83 2.93 4.59
N LEU A 323 -25.09 2.53 4.33
CA LEU A 323 -26.03 2.10 5.37
C LEU A 323 -25.49 0.89 6.13
N PHE A 324 -24.90 -0.07 5.41
CA PHE A 324 -24.32 -1.26 6.03
C PHE A 324 -23.10 -0.94 6.90
N ALA A 325 -22.19 -0.10 6.41
CA ALA A 325 -21.04 0.36 7.19
C ALA A 325 -21.47 1.11 8.46
N ALA A 326 -22.45 2.02 8.33
CA ALA A 326 -22.99 2.77 9.47
C ALA A 326 -23.68 1.86 10.50
N PHE A 327 -24.36 0.81 10.05
CA PHE A 327 -24.94 -0.23 10.91
C PHE A 327 -23.85 -0.97 11.68
N LEU A 328 -22.82 -1.47 11.00
CA LEU A 328 -21.73 -2.22 11.63
C LEU A 328 -20.98 -1.37 12.65
N LEU A 329 -20.62 -0.13 12.31
CA LEU A 329 -19.95 0.78 13.24
C LEU A 329 -20.75 0.97 14.53
N ASN A 330 -22.08 1.09 14.46
CA ASN A 330 -22.93 1.20 15.66
C ASN A 330 -22.97 -0.06 16.54
N LYS A 331 -22.49 -1.21 16.05
CA LYS A 331 -22.44 -2.48 16.77
C LYS A 331 -21.03 -2.81 17.27
N LEU A 332 -20.01 -2.25 16.64
CA LEU A 332 -18.61 -2.48 17.00
C LEU A 332 -18.19 -1.69 18.23
N GLN A 333 -17.15 -2.18 18.90
CA GLN A 333 -16.43 -1.40 19.90
C GLN A 333 -15.69 -0.21 19.26
N SER A 334 -15.09 0.64 20.09
CA SER A 334 -14.27 1.77 19.62
C SER A 334 -13.20 1.30 18.63
N ILE A 335 -13.16 1.94 17.47
CA ILE A 335 -12.17 1.67 16.42
C ILE A 335 -11.60 2.98 15.89
N VAL A 336 -10.39 2.90 15.34
CA VAL A 336 -9.70 4.00 14.67
C VAL A 336 -9.59 3.67 13.20
N LEU A 337 -10.18 4.50 12.36
CA LEU A 337 -10.14 4.41 10.91
C LEU A 337 -9.03 5.32 10.40
N ILE A 338 -8.11 4.79 9.62
CA ILE A 338 -7.03 5.55 8.97
C ILE A 338 -7.25 5.50 7.46
N ILE A 339 -7.29 6.68 6.84
CA ILE A 339 -7.29 6.82 5.39
C ILE A 339 -6.03 7.60 5.01
N ASP A 340 -5.10 6.92 4.35
CA ASP A 340 -3.87 7.56 3.90
C ASP A 340 -3.96 8.07 2.47
N ASP A 341 -3.30 9.19 2.20
CA ASP A 341 -3.32 9.90 0.92
C ASP A 341 -4.74 10.03 0.33
N PHE A 342 -5.65 10.64 1.07
CA PHE A 342 -7.07 10.78 0.71
C PHE A 342 -7.28 11.40 -0.68
N ASP A 343 -6.44 12.35 -1.08
CA ASP A 343 -6.51 12.99 -2.40
C ASP A 343 -6.26 12.03 -3.57
N ALA A 344 -5.73 10.84 -3.29
CA ALA A 344 -5.50 9.79 -4.27
C ALA A 344 -6.82 9.06 -4.64
N PHE A 345 -7.82 9.04 -3.78
CA PHE A 345 -9.07 8.31 -4.02
C PHE A 345 -9.97 8.99 -5.05
N ASP A 346 -10.85 8.20 -5.65
CA ASP A 346 -11.88 8.72 -6.55
C ASP A 346 -12.96 9.52 -5.80
N GLU A 347 -13.73 10.29 -6.56
CA GLU A 347 -14.80 11.12 -5.99
C GLU A 347 -15.91 10.31 -5.34
N GLU A 348 -16.10 9.07 -5.77
CA GLU A 348 -17.13 8.20 -5.23
C GLU A 348 -16.80 7.77 -3.80
N PHE A 349 -15.56 7.36 -3.56
CA PHE A 349 -15.03 7.07 -2.24
C PHE A 349 -15.00 8.32 -1.35
N ASN A 350 -14.59 9.47 -1.89
CA ASN A 350 -14.57 10.73 -1.13
C ASN A 350 -15.98 11.09 -0.64
N ALA A 351 -16.98 10.99 -1.51
CA ALA A 351 -18.39 11.21 -1.16
C ALA A 351 -18.91 10.17 -0.15
N PHE A 352 -18.50 8.91 -0.26
CA PHE A 352 -18.85 7.86 0.70
C PHE A 352 -18.36 8.20 2.12
N ILE A 353 -17.08 8.59 2.26
CA ILE A 353 -16.51 8.96 3.58
C ILE A 353 -17.16 10.23 4.14
N GLN A 354 -17.43 11.22 3.30
CA GLN A 354 -18.17 12.44 3.70
C GLN A 354 -19.54 12.11 4.30
N GLN A 355 -20.28 11.22 3.66
CA GLN A 355 -21.59 10.81 4.13
C GLN A 355 -21.48 9.97 5.40
N LEU A 356 -20.51 9.04 5.46
CA LEU A 356 -20.26 8.22 6.64
C LEU A 356 -20.01 9.07 7.90
N ILE A 357 -19.27 10.17 7.74
CA ILE A 357 -18.98 11.12 8.83
C ILE A 357 -20.23 11.83 9.36
N SER A 358 -21.27 11.99 8.52
CA SER A 358 -22.50 12.67 8.92
C SER A 358 -23.45 11.83 9.79
N TYR A 359 -23.20 10.52 9.94
CA TYR A 359 -24.00 9.64 10.78
C TYR A 359 -23.69 9.83 12.27
N ASN A 360 -24.71 9.61 13.10
CA ASN A 360 -24.55 9.59 14.55
C ASN A 360 -24.21 8.18 15.02
N TYR A 361 -23.07 8.04 15.70
CA TYR A 361 -22.61 6.78 16.27
C TYR A 361 -22.75 6.79 17.79
N GLN A 362 -23.26 5.69 18.36
CA GLN A 362 -23.27 5.53 19.81
C GLN A 362 -21.87 5.23 20.36
N PRO A 363 -21.10 4.27 19.78
CA PRO A 363 -19.72 4.06 20.19
C PRO A 363 -18.82 5.23 19.77
N SER A 364 -17.71 5.42 20.49
CA SER A 364 -16.70 6.41 20.17
C SER A 364 -15.74 5.86 19.11
N HIS A 365 -15.81 6.33 17.87
CA HIS A 365 -14.86 5.97 16.82
C HIS A 365 -14.03 7.19 16.43
N THR A 366 -12.84 6.98 15.89
CA THR A 366 -12.04 8.09 15.35
C THR A 366 -11.70 7.82 13.90
N ILE A 367 -11.81 8.82 13.04
CA ILE A 367 -11.31 8.76 11.66
C ILE A 367 -10.18 9.78 11.48
N ILE A 368 -9.04 9.28 11.02
CA ILE A 368 -7.85 10.05 10.69
C ILE A 368 -7.69 10.02 9.17
N ILE A 369 -7.76 11.18 8.54
CA ILE A 369 -7.64 11.34 7.09
C ILE A 369 -6.34 12.09 6.80
N SER A 370 -5.40 11.46 6.12
CA SER A 370 -4.16 12.06 5.64
C SER A 370 -4.35 12.63 4.24
N SER A 371 -3.86 13.85 4.02
CA SER A 371 -4.01 14.55 2.75
C SER A 371 -2.83 15.48 2.49
N ARG A 372 -2.62 15.83 1.22
CA ARG A 372 -1.64 16.81 0.75
C ARG A 372 -2.12 18.23 1.04
N GLU A 373 -3.41 18.46 0.88
CA GLU A 373 -4.06 19.75 1.05
C GLU A 373 -5.29 19.63 1.97
N LYS A 374 -5.81 20.77 2.40
CA LYS A 374 -7.00 20.77 3.27
C LYS A 374 -8.21 20.23 2.51
N VAL A 375 -8.63 19.03 2.88
CA VAL A 375 -9.87 18.43 2.39
C VAL A 375 -11.09 19.28 2.77
N GLU A 376 -12.00 19.50 1.81
CA GLU A 376 -13.23 20.28 1.96
C GLU A 376 -14.31 19.49 2.73
N MET A 377 -14.01 19.16 3.99
CA MET A 377 -14.89 18.44 4.90
C MET A 377 -14.84 19.08 6.29
N LYS A 378 -15.89 18.86 7.09
CA LYS A 378 -15.90 19.29 8.47
C LYS A 378 -15.07 18.32 9.30
N PHE A 379 -13.96 18.82 9.84
CA PHE A 379 -13.12 18.10 10.78
C PHE A 379 -13.14 18.80 12.14
N GLU A 380 -13.08 18.01 13.20
CA GLU A 380 -12.95 18.51 14.56
C GLU A 380 -11.52 19.02 14.85
N LYS A 381 -10.52 18.34 14.29
CA LYS A 381 -9.12 18.70 14.46
C LYS A 381 -8.36 18.70 13.14
N HIS A 382 -7.49 19.68 12.98
CA HIS A 382 -6.50 19.73 11.91
C HIS A 382 -5.10 19.63 12.52
N VAL A 383 -4.27 18.74 11.98
CA VAL A 383 -2.86 18.62 12.33
C VAL A 383 -2.04 18.79 11.07
N ILE A 384 -1.07 19.71 11.11
CA ILE A 384 -0.22 20.03 9.97
C ILE A 384 1.14 19.39 10.18
N VAL A 385 1.56 18.54 9.24
CA VAL A 385 2.86 17.88 9.20
C VAL A 385 3.78 18.65 8.28
N GLU A 386 4.56 19.53 8.88
CA GLU A 386 5.58 20.28 8.15
C GLU A 386 6.75 19.37 7.75
N PRO A 387 7.45 19.67 6.63
CA PRO A 387 8.78 19.12 6.37
C PRO A 387 9.73 19.34 7.55
N TRP A 388 10.77 18.52 7.67
CA TRP A 388 11.78 18.68 8.70
C TRP A 388 12.51 20.01 8.57
N ASP A 389 12.67 20.69 9.71
CA ASP A 389 13.59 21.81 9.81
C ASP A 389 15.06 21.32 9.74
N ILE A 390 15.99 22.28 9.70
CA ILE A 390 17.42 21.98 9.62
C ILE A 390 17.90 21.16 10.83
N SER A 391 17.29 21.34 12.01
CA SER A 391 17.67 20.60 13.22
C SER A 391 17.31 19.13 13.10
N ALA A 392 16.08 18.83 12.68
CA ALA A 392 15.60 17.47 12.47
C ALA A 392 16.33 16.78 11.29
N VAL A 393 16.67 17.54 10.23
CA VAL A 393 17.56 17.05 9.16
C VAL A 393 18.94 16.70 9.74
N LYS A 394 19.54 17.56 10.56
CA LYS A 394 20.86 17.30 11.18
C LYS A 394 20.82 16.07 12.07
N GLU A 395 19.78 15.91 12.88
CA GLU A 395 19.57 14.71 13.70
C GLU A 395 19.50 13.44 12.83
N TYR A 396 18.67 13.47 11.79
CA TYR A 396 18.53 12.35 10.86
C TYR A 396 19.86 12.00 10.19
N ILE A 397 20.55 13.00 9.63
CA ILE A 397 21.81 12.81 8.91
C ILE A 397 22.92 12.31 9.84
N THR A 398 23.05 12.88 11.04
CA THR A 398 24.07 12.47 12.01
C THR A 398 23.88 11.01 12.43
N ARG A 399 22.63 10.59 12.68
CA ARG A 399 22.30 9.20 13.05
C ARG A 399 22.38 8.24 11.87
N THR A 400 22.12 8.72 10.64
CA THR A 400 22.12 7.90 9.42
C THR A 400 23.53 7.68 8.88
N LEU A 401 24.39 8.70 8.97
CA LEU A 401 25.74 8.75 8.42
C LEU A 401 26.81 8.84 9.52
N GLU A 402 26.55 8.29 10.70
CA GLU A 402 27.41 8.40 11.88
C GLU A 402 28.91 8.20 11.55
N GLY A 403 29.75 9.20 11.85
CA GLY A 403 31.20 9.19 11.59
C GLY A 403 31.65 9.38 10.14
N THR A 404 30.73 9.61 9.19
CA THR A 404 30.99 9.75 7.74
C THR A 404 31.33 11.20 7.36
N ILE A 405 30.84 12.18 8.11
CA ILE A 405 30.97 13.61 7.81
C ILE A 405 31.75 14.28 8.95
N PRO A 406 32.81 15.07 8.65
CA PRO A 406 33.49 15.87 9.66
C PRO A 406 32.51 16.82 10.37
N GLU A 407 32.65 16.97 11.69
CA GLU A 407 31.76 17.79 12.51
C GLU A 407 31.67 19.25 12.03
N ILE A 408 32.76 19.78 11.46
CA ILE A 408 32.84 21.13 10.90
C ILE A 408 31.98 21.28 9.63
N GLU A 409 31.79 20.19 8.88
CA GLU A 409 31.11 20.22 7.57
C GLU A 409 29.65 19.75 7.63
N ILE A 410 29.25 19.10 8.72
CA ILE A 410 27.90 18.54 8.88
C ILE A 410 26.81 19.60 8.74
N ASP A 411 27.05 20.81 9.26
CA ASP A 411 26.09 21.92 9.17
C ASP A 411 25.96 22.47 7.76
N LYS A 412 27.04 22.47 6.98
CA LYS A 412 27.02 22.90 5.58
C LYS A 412 26.27 21.88 4.72
N PHE A 413 26.54 20.59 4.95
CA PHE A 413 25.86 19.51 4.25
C PHE A 413 24.37 19.44 4.58
N CYS A 414 23.99 19.55 5.86
CA CYS A 414 22.58 19.54 6.27
C CYS A 414 21.80 20.72 5.69
N ARG A 415 22.42 21.90 5.59
CA ARG A 415 21.82 23.06 4.89
C ARG A 415 21.63 22.80 3.40
N TRP A 416 22.62 22.21 2.73
CA TRP A 416 22.51 21.84 1.32
C TRP A 416 21.40 20.80 1.09
N ILE A 417 21.37 19.72 1.88
CA ILE A 417 20.30 18.71 1.83
C ILE A 417 18.94 19.35 2.06
N HIS A 418 18.81 20.21 3.08
CA HIS A 418 17.55 20.88 3.39
C HIS A 418 17.10 21.78 2.23
N ALA A 419 18.03 22.51 1.59
CA ALA A 419 17.72 23.35 0.43
C ALA A 419 17.18 22.54 -0.75
N VAL A 420 17.81 21.41 -1.07
CA VAL A 420 17.43 20.56 -2.21
C VAL A 420 16.13 19.77 -1.92
N SER A 421 16.02 19.19 -0.73
CA SER A 421 14.86 18.36 -0.35
C SER A 421 13.66 19.17 0.15
N ARG A 422 13.86 20.46 0.45
CA ARG A 422 12.93 21.29 1.23
C ARG A 422 12.52 20.64 2.55
N GLY A 423 13.44 19.91 3.17
CA GLY A 423 13.23 19.22 4.44
C GLY A 423 12.34 17.96 4.36
N ARG A 424 11.98 17.48 3.18
CA ARG A 424 11.07 16.32 3.03
C ARG A 424 11.82 15.00 3.27
N PRO A 425 11.49 14.22 4.33
CA PRO A 425 12.19 12.98 4.66
C PRO A 425 12.33 11.99 3.49
N GLY A 426 11.24 11.76 2.75
CA GLY A 426 11.24 10.82 1.63
C GLY A 426 12.13 11.28 0.47
N TYR A 427 12.34 12.60 0.31
CA TYR A 427 13.29 13.15 -0.66
C TYR A 427 14.73 13.05 -0.14
N ILE A 428 14.96 13.30 1.15
CA ILE A 428 16.29 13.20 1.76
C ILE A 428 16.84 11.78 1.59
N GLU A 429 16.05 10.75 1.89
CA GLU A 429 16.46 9.35 1.72
C GLU A 429 16.86 9.04 0.27
N LYS A 430 16.08 9.53 -0.70
CA LYS A 430 16.37 9.38 -2.14
C LYS A 430 17.65 10.09 -2.55
N ILE A 431 17.87 11.33 -2.08
CA ILE A 431 19.10 12.09 -2.35
C ILE A 431 20.31 11.34 -1.81
N LEU A 432 20.26 10.82 -0.57
CA LEU A 432 21.37 10.07 0.00
C LEU A 432 21.73 8.82 -0.82
N LYS A 433 20.71 8.09 -1.31
CA LYS A 433 20.92 6.95 -2.22
C LYS A 433 21.55 7.38 -3.54
N ILE A 434 21.07 8.46 -4.16
CA ILE A 434 21.65 9.01 -5.39
C ILE A 434 23.13 9.37 -5.19
N LEU A 435 23.47 10.04 -4.08
CA LEU A 435 24.85 10.38 -3.76
C LEU A 435 25.73 9.13 -3.61
N HIS A 436 25.17 8.06 -3.03
CA HIS A 436 25.85 6.77 -2.93
C HIS A 436 26.11 6.14 -4.29
N GLU A 437 25.10 6.06 -5.15
CA GLU A 437 25.23 5.48 -6.50
C GLU A 437 26.15 6.27 -7.42
N ARG A 438 26.35 7.56 -7.15
CA ARG A 438 27.20 8.46 -7.93
C ARG A 438 28.61 8.59 -7.36
N ASP A 439 29.03 7.69 -6.47
CA ASP A 439 30.37 7.64 -5.87
C ASP A 439 30.79 8.95 -5.16
N PHE A 440 29.81 9.68 -4.60
CA PHE A 440 30.11 10.80 -3.69
C PHE A 440 30.59 10.29 -2.32
N PHE A 441 30.43 9.01 -2.02
CA PHE A 441 31.01 8.38 -0.83
C PHE A 441 32.33 7.69 -1.21
N LYS A 442 33.43 8.09 -0.57
CA LYS A 442 34.76 7.47 -0.73
C LYS A 442 34.76 6.04 -0.18
N LYS A 443 35.79 5.25 -0.52
CA LYS A 443 35.98 3.87 0.00
C LYS A 443 36.06 3.77 1.54
N ASN A 444 36.46 4.85 2.22
CA ASN A 444 36.44 4.97 3.68
C ASN A 444 35.12 5.54 4.22
N HIS A 445 34.07 5.52 3.40
CA HIS A 445 32.76 6.12 3.64
C HIS A 445 32.72 7.65 3.71
N ALA A 446 33.84 8.38 3.68
CA ALA A 446 33.80 9.84 3.76
C ALA A 446 33.14 10.49 2.52
N LEU A 447 32.31 11.50 2.73
CA LEU A 447 31.58 12.18 1.65
C LEU A 447 32.49 13.20 0.91
N LYS A 448 32.41 13.25 -0.41
CA LYS A 448 33.11 14.23 -1.28
C LYS A 448 32.36 15.57 -1.32
N LEU A 449 32.43 16.28 -0.20
CA LEU A 449 31.63 17.50 0.01
C LEU A 449 32.05 18.67 -0.88
N GLU A 450 33.33 18.82 -1.19
CA GLU A 450 33.84 19.85 -2.11
C GLU A 450 33.20 19.71 -3.50
N GLU A 451 33.32 18.53 -4.11
CA GLU A 451 32.70 18.21 -5.43
C GLU A 451 31.18 18.41 -5.40
N LEU A 452 30.52 18.05 -4.29
CA LEU A 452 29.07 18.17 -4.15
C LEU A 452 28.59 19.62 -4.15
N PHE A 453 29.31 20.51 -3.47
CA PHE A 453 28.91 21.91 -3.32
C PHE A 453 29.16 22.77 -4.56
N GLU A 454 29.95 22.28 -5.52
CA GLU A 454 30.21 22.95 -6.79
C GLU A 454 29.16 22.62 -7.88
N MET A 455 28.35 21.58 -7.67
CA MET A 455 27.36 21.12 -8.64
C MET A 455 25.94 21.60 -8.32
N ASP A 456 25.15 21.89 -9.36
CA ASP A 456 23.69 21.97 -9.22
C ASP A 456 23.13 20.58 -8.97
N PHE A 457 22.09 20.45 -8.13
CA PHE A 457 21.40 19.18 -7.93
C PHE A 457 20.90 18.59 -9.26
N GLN A 458 20.50 19.42 -10.22
CA GLN A 458 20.16 18.95 -11.57
C GLN A 458 21.30 18.24 -12.27
N GLU A 459 22.56 18.62 -12.04
CA GLU A 459 23.74 17.98 -12.62
C GLU A 459 24.03 16.61 -11.96
N ILE A 460 23.58 16.42 -10.72
CA ILE A 460 23.69 15.15 -9.98
C ILE A 460 22.63 14.16 -10.48
N VAL A 461 21.39 14.64 -10.66
CA VAL A 461 20.21 13.84 -11.01
C VAL A 461 20.14 13.53 -12.51
N SER A 462 20.54 14.49 -13.34
CA SER A 462 20.45 14.41 -14.81
C SER A 462 21.04 13.12 -15.41
N PRO A 463 22.25 12.69 -15.03
CA PRO A 463 22.89 11.50 -15.60
C PRO A 463 22.14 10.19 -15.33
N ILE A 464 21.32 10.13 -14.27
CA ILE A 464 20.55 8.92 -13.93
C ILE A 464 19.45 8.65 -14.96
N VAL A 465 18.84 9.73 -15.44
CA VAL A 465 17.71 9.67 -16.38
C VAL A 465 18.10 9.89 -17.84
N ASP A 466 19.30 10.41 -18.13
CA ASP A 466 19.74 10.74 -19.49
C ASP A 466 19.57 9.58 -20.47
N THR A 467 20.01 8.38 -20.10
CA THR A 467 19.81 7.17 -20.93
C THR A 467 18.35 6.94 -21.30
N PHE A 468 17.42 7.21 -20.38
CA PHE A 468 15.99 7.00 -20.61
C PHE A 468 15.33 8.14 -21.41
N THR A 469 15.94 9.32 -21.47
CA THR A 469 15.43 10.45 -22.28
C THR A 469 15.63 10.25 -23.78
N HIS A 470 16.58 9.39 -24.17
CA HIS A 470 16.83 9.07 -25.58
C HIS A 470 16.14 7.79 -26.05
N GLU A 471 15.63 6.98 -25.13
CA GLU A 471 14.92 5.74 -25.42
C GLU A 471 13.39 5.93 -25.43
N ASP A 472 12.65 4.87 -25.77
CA ASP A 472 11.18 4.83 -25.70
C ASP A 472 10.65 4.86 -24.25
N ALA A 473 11.50 4.57 -23.26
CA ALA A 473 11.12 4.62 -21.84
C ALA A 473 10.63 6.01 -21.41
N LYS A 474 11.04 7.09 -22.09
CA LYS A 474 10.51 8.45 -21.87
C LYS A 474 8.98 8.53 -22.00
N TYR A 475 8.36 7.69 -22.82
CA TYR A 475 6.91 7.75 -23.04
C TYR A 475 6.11 7.36 -21.78
N ILE A 476 6.70 6.64 -20.83
CA ILE A 476 6.06 6.34 -19.54
C ILE A 476 5.67 7.63 -18.80
N SER A 477 6.44 8.71 -18.97
CA SER A 477 6.16 10.01 -18.35
C SER A 477 4.84 10.66 -18.83
N LEU A 478 4.30 10.23 -19.99
CA LEU A 478 3.01 10.70 -20.53
C LEU A 478 1.81 10.21 -19.71
N CYS A 479 1.98 9.15 -18.93
CA CYS A 479 1.00 8.72 -17.95
C CYS A 479 0.95 9.63 -16.71
N GLY A 480 1.85 10.61 -16.58
CA GLY A 480 1.93 11.50 -15.41
C GLY A 480 2.90 11.01 -14.34
N SER A 481 3.04 11.79 -13.25
CA SER A 481 3.94 11.45 -12.14
C SER A 481 3.44 10.27 -11.30
N HIS A 482 2.14 9.97 -11.36
CA HIS A 482 1.47 8.82 -10.75
C HIS A 482 0.60 8.16 -11.82
N PHE A 483 0.70 6.84 -11.97
CA PHE A 483 -0.01 6.09 -13.01
C PHE A 483 -0.27 4.64 -12.60
N ASN A 484 -1.22 3.96 -13.25
CA ASN A 484 -1.57 2.58 -12.94
C ASN A 484 -1.46 1.65 -14.17
N GLU A 485 -1.81 0.38 -13.99
CA GLU A 485 -1.77 -0.62 -15.08
C GLU A 485 -2.71 -0.29 -16.25
N ASN A 486 -3.84 0.36 -16.00
CA ASN A 486 -4.77 0.77 -17.07
C ASN A 486 -4.16 1.90 -17.92
N ASP A 487 -3.46 2.84 -17.30
CA ASP A 487 -2.71 3.88 -18.01
C ASP A 487 -1.66 3.26 -18.94
N LEU A 488 -0.90 2.26 -18.45
CA LEU A 488 0.12 1.56 -19.23
C LEU A 488 -0.46 0.79 -20.41
N ARG A 489 -1.58 0.09 -20.22
CA ARG A 489 -2.30 -0.62 -21.29
C ARG A 489 -2.78 0.32 -22.37
N LEU A 490 -3.29 1.48 -21.97
CA LEU A 490 -3.76 2.46 -22.93
C LEU A 490 -2.59 3.12 -23.64
N LEU A 491 -1.52 3.49 -22.93
CA LEU A 491 -0.30 4.02 -23.53
C LEU A 491 0.26 3.07 -24.59
N ALA A 492 0.34 1.76 -24.27
CA ALA A 492 0.77 0.72 -25.21
C ALA A 492 -0.08 0.74 -26.50
N ARG A 493 -1.40 0.82 -26.35
CA ARG A 493 -2.34 0.87 -27.49
C ARG A 493 -2.15 2.13 -28.33
N VAL A 494 -2.05 3.30 -27.70
CA VAL A 494 -1.92 4.59 -28.38
C VAL A 494 -0.60 4.68 -29.14
N LEU A 495 0.50 4.25 -28.52
CA LEU A 495 1.81 4.21 -29.16
C LEU A 495 2.00 3.02 -30.12
N LYS A 496 1.00 2.13 -30.23
CA LYS A 496 1.06 0.89 -31.01
C LYS A 496 2.25 0.00 -30.63
N MET A 497 2.58 -0.01 -29.34
CA MET A 497 3.62 -0.85 -28.73
C MET A 497 3.00 -2.06 -28.05
N SER A 498 3.76 -3.14 -27.90
CA SER A 498 3.30 -4.27 -27.10
C SER A 498 3.28 -3.90 -25.62
N LEU A 499 2.28 -4.39 -24.89
CA LEU A 499 2.20 -4.19 -23.44
C LEU A 499 3.46 -4.73 -22.73
N ARG A 500 3.99 -5.86 -23.20
CA ARG A 500 5.24 -6.44 -22.72
C ARG A 500 6.44 -5.48 -22.84
N SER A 501 6.51 -4.71 -23.91
CA SER A 501 7.56 -3.70 -24.11
C SER A 501 7.43 -2.57 -23.09
N ILE A 502 6.22 -2.06 -22.88
CA ILE A 502 5.93 -1.04 -21.86
C ILE A 502 6.27 -1.56 -20.45
N HIS A 503 5.86 -2.78 -20.09
CA HIS A 503 6.22 -3.37 -18.81
C HIS A 503 7.73 -3.53 -18.63
N SER A 504 8.46 -3.93 -19.67
CA SER A 504 9.92 -4.00 -19.62
C SER A 504 10.56 -2.63 -19.35
N MET A 505 10.02 -1.55 -19.93
CA MET A 505 10.48 -0.18 -19.66
C MET A 505 10.22 0.23 -18.21
N VAL A 506 9.02 -0.02 -17.69
CA VAL A 506 8.68 0.26 -16.29
C VAL A 506 9.60 -0.54 -15.35
N GLN A 507 9.84 -1.83 -15.61
CA GLN A 507 10.75 -2.65 -14.80
C GLN A 507 12.19 -2.12 -14.81
N ARG A 508 12.67 -1.61 -15.95
CA ARG A 508 13.99 -0.95 -16.02
C ARG A 508 14.05 0.33 -15.20
N LEU A 509 13.00 1.16 -15.26
CA LEU A 509 12.89 2.36 -14.43
C LEU A 509 12.82 2.01 -12.94
N MET A 510 12.13 0.93 -12.58
CA MET A 510 12.07 0.42 -11.20
C MET A 510 13.42 -0.12 -10.70
N THR A 511 14.14 -0.84 -11.56
CA THR A 511 15.49 -1.35 -11.23
C THR A 511 16.48 -0.20 -10.98
N LYS A 512 16.24 0.97 -11.57
CA LYS A 512 17.01 2.20 -11.37
C LYS A 512 16.41 3.13 -10.32
N GLU A 513 15.39 2.69 -9.60
CA GLU A 513 14.65 3.47 -8.59
C GLU A 513 14.11 4.83 -9.11
N ILE A 514 13.95 4.98 -10.43
CA ILE A 514 13.34 6.17 -11.07
C ILE A 514 11.83 6.16 -10.85
N VAL A 515 11.25 4.96 -10.86
CA VAL A 515 9.85 4.69 -10.55
C VAL A 515 9.80 3.66 -9.43
N TYR A 516 8.86 3.77 -8.52
CA TYR A 516 8.55 2.71 -7.55
C TYR A 516 7.05 2.41 -7.58
N LYS A 517 6.65 1.30 -6.97
CA LYS A 517 5.24 0.91 -6.88
C LYS A 517 4.78 1.07 -5.43
N GLU A 518 3.63 1.68 -5.24
CA GLU A 518 2.96 1.89 -3.95
C GLU A 518 1.48 1.54 -4.16
N SER A 519 1.01 0.51 -3.46
CA SER A 519 -0.31 -0.10 -3.71
C SER A 519 -0.54 -0.46 -5.19
N ASP A 520 -1.56 0.11 -5.83
CA ASP A 520 -1.95 -0.15 -7.21
C ASP A 520 -1.34 0.87 -8.20
N ARG A 521 -0.47 1.78 -7.72
CA ARG A 521 0.10 2.88 -8.51
C ARG A 521 1.62 2.77 -8.63
N TYR A 522 2.10 3.22 -9.78
CA TYR A 522 3.49 3.52 -10.06
C TYR A 522 3.73 5.02 -9.88
N ILE A 523 4.81 5.37 -9.20
CA ILE A 523 5.13 6.75 -8.82
C ILE A 523 6.57 7.06 -9.22
N PHE A 524 6.78 8.19 -9.88
CA PHE A 524 8.13 8.72 -10.12
C PHE A 524 8.78 9.13 -8.80
N SER A 525 9.97 8.61 -8.53
CA SER A 525 10.64 8.82 -7.25
C SER A 525 11.00 10.28 -6.99
N LEU A 526 11.34 11.04 -8.03
CA LEU A 526 11.58 12.48 -7.99
C LEU A 526 10.78 13.19 -9.09
N LYS A 527 10.32 14.40 -8.80
CA LYS A 527 9.59 15.23 -9.76
C LYS A 527 10.49 15.61 -10.94
N GLU A 528 11.77 15.80 -10.66
CA GLU A 528 12.84 16.11 -11.61
C GLU A 528 12.98 15.01 -12.66
N PHE A 529 12.91 13.73 -12.25
CA PHE A 529 12.95 12.61 -13.18
C PHE A 529 11.76 12.62 -14.14
N TRP A 530 10.54 12.74 -13.59
CA TRP A 530 9.33 12.83 -14.40
C TRP A 530 9.38 13.99 -15.39
N GLN A 531 9.73 15.19 -14.91
CA GLN A 531 9.78 16.39 -15.74
C GLN A 531 10.82 16.29 -16.86
N LYS A 532 12.00 15.75 -16.56
CA LYS A 532 13.06 15.62 -17.56
C LYS A 532 12.68 14.62 -18.66
N MET A 533 12.13 13.47 -18.27
CA MET A 533 11.62 12.47 -19.24
C MET A 533 10.44 13.02 -20.05
N TYR A 534 9.50 13.74 -19.43
CA TYR A 534 8.36 14.35 -20.11
C TYR A 534 8.78 15.40 -21.15
N ARG A 535 9.76 16.24 -20.82
CA ARG A 535 10.29 17.25 -21.74
C ARG A 535 11.07 16.66 -22.91
N ALA A 536 11.62 15.46 -22.74
CA ALA A 536 12.31 14.74 -23.82
C ALA A 536 11.37 14.17 -24.88
N VAL A 537 10.05 14.12 -24.62
CA VAL A 537 9.06 13.74 -25.63
C VAL A 537 8.78 14.94 -26.55
N ASP A 538 8.79 14.72 -27.86
CA ASP A 538 8.46 15.77 -28.83
C ASP A 538 7.00 16.24 -28.66
N SER A 539 6.71 17.47 -29.09
CA SER A 539 5.38 18.08 -28.91
C SER A 539 4.28 17.36 -29.66
N THR A 540 4.58 16.83 -30.87
CA THR A 540 3.60 16.12 -31.70
C THR A 540 3.15 14.82 -31.03
N THR A 541 4.09 14.02 -30.53
CA THR A 541 3.80 12.80 -29.78
C THR A 541 3.04 13.11 -28.50
N ARG A 542 3.45 14.15 -27.74
CA ARG A 542 2.71 14.60 -26.55
C ARG A 542 1.26 14.93 -26.89
N GLU A 543 1.03 15.75 -27.92
CA GLU A 543 -0.32 16.15 -28.31
C GLU A 543 -1.18 14.95 -28.72
N HIS A 544 -0.63 14.05 -29.53
CA HIS A 544 -1.32 12.83 -29.96
C HIS A 544 -1.70 11.95 -28.77
N VAL A 545 -0.74 11.64 -27.90
CA VAL A 545 -0.96 10.73 -26.77
C VAL A 545 -1.95 11.31 -25.77
N HIS A 546 -1.78 12.57 -25.35
CA HIS A 546 -2.73 13.19 -24.43
C HIS A 546 -4.14 13.27 -25.04
N THR A 547 -4.28 13.54 -26.33
CA THR A 547 -5.60 13.58 -26.99
C THR A 547 -6.26 12.20 -26.99
N GLU A 548 -5.52 11.15 -27.36
CA GLU A 548 -6.08 9.80 -27.41
C GLU A 548 -6.34 9.22 -26.02
N MET A 549 -5.46 9.47 -25.05
CA MET A 549 -5.66 9.05 -23.67
C MET A 549 -6.88 9.76 -23.05
N ALA A 550 -7.03 11.07 -23.23
CA ALA A 550 -8.23 11.81 -22.80
C ALA A 550 -9.54 11.29 -23.42
N ARG A 551 -9.46 10.64 -24.59
CA ARG A 551 -10.64 10.06 -25.26
C ARG A 551 -11.03 8.71 -24.68
N GLN A 552 -10.03 7.86 -24.40
CA GLN A 552 -10.21 6.44 -24.12
C GLN A 552 -10.11 6.06 -22.63
N ILE A 553 -9.51 6.90 -21.77
CA ILE A 553 -9.44 6.63 -20.34
C ILE A 553 -10.85 6.66 -19.73
N PRO A 554 -11.27 5.59 -19.00
CA PRO A 554 -12.54 5.58 -18.28
C PRO A 554 -12.57 6.55 -17.09
N GLU A 555 -11.44 6.66 -16.39
CA GLU A 555 -11.30 7.51 -15.20
C GLU A 555 -11.40 8.99 -15.56
N ILE A 556 -12.44 9.66 -15.06
CA ILE A 556 -12.80 11.02 -15.48
C ILE A 556 -11.73 12.04 -15.10
N ALA A 557 -11.19 11.95 -13.87
CA ALA A 557 -10.15 12.87 -13.39
C ALA A 557 -8.88 12.77 -14.23
N LYS A 558 -8.44 11.55 -14.55
CA LYS A 558 -7.28 11.30 -15.40
C LYS A 558 -7.51 11.77 -16.84
N ALA A 559 -8.69 11.50 -17.42
CA ALA A 559 -9.03 11.98 -18.74
C ALA A 559 -9.04 13.53 -18.82
N ALA A 560 -9.56 14.19 -17.78
CA ALA A 560 -9.52 15.64 -17.63
C ALA A 560 -8.08 16.16 -17.49
N TRP A 561 -7.24 15.51 -16.68
CA TRP A 561 -5.82 15.85 -16.55
C TRP A 561 -5.08 15.83 -17.90
N HIS A 562 -5.31 14.82 -18.75
CA HIS A 562 -4.72 14.81 -20.10
C HIS A 562 -5.17 16.00 -20.96
N LEU A 563 -6.42 16.48 -20.81
CA LEU A 563 -6.91 17.67 -21.51
C LEU A 563 -6.28 18.96 -20.94
N GLU A 564 -6.08 19.04 -19.64
CA GLU A 564 -5.37 20.15 -18.99
C GLU A 564 -3.90 20.23 -19.42
N MET A 565 -3.22 19.09 -19.58
CA MET A 565 -1.86 19.03 -20.13
C MET A 565 -1.77 19.59 -21.56
N LEU A 566 -2.90 19.64 -22.29
CA LEU A 566 -3.03 20.26 -23.61
C LEU A 566 -3.53 21.71 -23.55
N GLY A 567 -3.75 22.27 -22.35
CA GLY A 567 -4.36 23.59 -22.15
C GLY A 567 -5.86 23.65 -22.48
N ARG A 568 -6.54 22.51 -22.62
CA ARG A 568 -7.95 22.41 -23.05
C ARG A 568 -8.91 22.38 -21.84
N ASN A 569 -8.82 23.37 -20.96
CA ASN A 569 -9.57 23.43 -19.69
C ASN A 569 -11.09 23.33 -19.86
N VAL A 570 -11.67 23.93 -20.91
CA VAL A 570 -13.11 23.84 -21.20
C VAL A 570 -13.53 22.42 -21.56
N SER A 571 -12.69 21.67 -22.28
CA SER A 571 -12.95 20.26 -22.60
C SER A 571 -12.84 19.39 -21.35
N ALA A 572 -11.86 19.66 -20.48
CA ALA A 572 -11.72 19.00 -19.19
C ALA A 572 -12.96 19.23 -18.30
N ALA A 573 -13.43 20.49 -18.20
CA ALA A 573 -14.65 20.83 -17.47
C ALA A 573 -15.89 20.12 -18.05
N THR A 574 -15.99 20.03 -19.38
CA THR A 574 -17.08 19.33 -20.05
C THR A 574 -17.11 17.84 -19.69
N ARG A 575 -15.94 17.19 -19.57
CA ARG A 575 -15.85 15.79 -19.14
C ARG A 575 -16.44 15.57 -17.75
N TYR A 576 -16.09 16.43 -16.79
CA TYR A 576 -16.65 16.38 -15.45
C TYR A 576 -18.17 16.60 -15.44
N LEU A 577 -18.67 17.61 -16.15
CA LEU A 577 -20.12 17.91 -16.20
C LEU A 577 -20.95 16.80 -16.86
N LEU A 578 -20.45 16.18 -17.94
CA LEU A 578 -21.13 15.07 -18.60
C LEU A 578 -21.24 13.85 -17.67
N HIS A 579 -20.18 13.56 -16.91
CA HIS A 579 -20.19 12.47 -15.96
C HIS A 579 -21.13 12.75 -14.78
N ALA A 580 -21.06 13.95 -14.19
CA ALA A 580 -21.98 14.39 -13.14
C ALA A 580 -23.45 14.29 -13.59
N ARG A 581 -23.77 14.69 -14.83
CA ARG A 581 -25.12 14.53 -15.39
C ARG A 581 -25.58 13.08 -15.41
N LYS A 582 -24.72 12.15 -15.83
CA LYS A 582 -25.05 10.71 -15.86
C LYS A 582 -25.36 10.21 -14.45
N MET A 583 -24.51 10.53 -13.48
CA MET A 583 -24.70 10.16 -12.07
C MET A 583 -26.04 10.68 -11.50
N ILE A 584 -26.37 11.94 -11.77
CA ILE A 584 -27.64 12.56 -11.36
C ILE A 584 -28.85 11.87 -12.02
N GLN A 585 -28.76 11.52 -13.31
CA GLN A 585 -29.84 10.84 -14.03
C GLN A 585 -30.08 9.42 -13.53
N GLU A 586 -29.02 8.73 -13.13
CA GLU A 586 -29.07 7.36 -12.61
C GLU A 586 -29.39 7.32 -11.11
N TYR A 587 -29.56 8.48 -10.46
CA TYR A 587 -29.70 8.61 -9.01
C TYR A 587 -28.56 7.92 -8.24
N ARG A 588 -27.35 7.89 -8.83
CA ARG A 588 -26.16 7.26 -8.25
C ARG A 588 -25.22 8.31 -7.67
N ASN A 589 -24.86 8.16 -6.39
CA ASN A 589 -23.81 8.93 -5.68
C ASN A 589 -23.83 10.45 -6.00
N LEU A 590 -24.90 11.13 -5.55
CA LEU A 590 -25.10 12.56 -5.79
C LEU A 590 -24.00 13.45 -5.19
N GLY A 591 -23.32 12.97 -4.13
CA GLY A 591 -22.17 13.66 -3.54
C GLY A 591 -21.01 13.79 -4.52
N ALA A 592 -20.62 12.67 -5.15
CA ALA A 592 -19.56 12.68 -6.15
C ALA A 592 -19.93 13.54 -7.38
N ALA A 593 -21.21 13.53 -7.79
CA ALA A 593 -21.69 14.38 -8.87
C ALA A 593 -21.47 15.88 -8.56
N LEU A 594 -21.73 16.32 -7.33
CA LEU A 594 -21.49 17.70 -6.89
C LEU A 594 -19.99 18.05 -6.93
N ASN A 595 -19.12 17.16 -6.45
CA ASN A 595 -17.67 17.38 -6.48
C ASN A 595 -17.15 17.54 -7.92
N TYR A 596 -17.64 16.73 -8.86
CA TYR A 596 -17.29 16.89 -10.27
C TYR A 596 -17.77 18.22 -10.86
N ILE A 597 -18.93 18.72 -10.45
CA ILE A 597 -19.42 20.04 -10.87
C ILE A 597 -18.48 21.14 -10.33
N ASP A 598 -18.06 21.05 -9.07
CA ASP A 598 -17.15 22.03 -8.47
C ASP A 598 -15.77 22.04 -9.15
N LYS A 599 -15.23 20.86 -9.50
CA LYS A 599 -14.01 20.76 -10.32
C LYS A 599 -14.18 21.42 -11.69
N ALA A 600 -15.33 21.21 -12.35
CA ALA A 600 -15.62 21.86 -13.61
C ALA A 600 -15.69 23.39 -13.47
N GLN A 601 -16.31 23.90 -12.40
CA GLN A 601 -16.39 25.33 -12.13
C GLN A 601 -15.00 25.95 -11.92
N ARG A 602 -14.11 25.30 -11.17
CA ARG A 602 -12.71 25.75 -11.00
C ARG A 602 -11.98 25.88 -12.34
N LEU A 603 -12.18 24.94 -13.26
CA LEU A 603 -11.57 24.96 -14.59
C LEU A 603 -12.16 26.03 -15.52
N ILE A 604 -13.45 26.32 -15.37
CA ILE A 604 -14.17 27.35 -16.15
C ILE A 604 -13.83 28.76 -15.64
N GLY A 605 -13.41 28.88 -14.37
CA GLY A 605 -13.07 30.14 -13.72
C GLY A 605 -14.30 31.03 -13.54
N ASN A 606 -14.17 32.33 -13.85
CA ASN A 606 -15.24 33.31 -13.64
C ASN A 606 -16.36 33.26 -14.68
N ARG A 607 -16.35 32.32 -15.64
CA ARG A 607 -17.41 32.22 -16.65
C ARG A 607 -18.62 31.50 -16.08
N LEU A 608 -19.81 32.07 -16.28
CA LEU A 608 -21.06 31.40 -15.96
C LEU A 608 -21.30 30.23 -16.92
N SER A 609 -21.54 29.04 -16.36
CA SER A 609 -21.91 27.85 -17.10
C SER A 609 -23.31 27.41 -16.71
N TYR A 610 -24.27 27.59 -17.62
CA TYR A 610 -25.66 27.15 -17.41
C TYR A 610 -25.73 25.66 -17.07
N ALA A 611 -24.92 24.82 -17.73
CA ALA A 611 -24.89 23.38 -17.47
C ALA A 611 -24.43 23.07 -16.03
N ALA A 612 -23.37 23.74 -15.56
CA ALA A 612 -22.90 23.56 -14.17
C ALA A 612 -23.96 23.99 -13.15
N VAL A 613 -24.58 25.16 -13.38
CA VAL A 613 -25.63 25.70 -12.50
C VAL A 613 -26.85 24.78 -12.46
N SER A 614 -27.35 24.37 -13.63
CA SER A 614 -28.53 23.51 -13.76
C SER A 614 -28.32 22.12 -13.13
N LEU A 615 -27.14 21.52 -13.34
CA LEU A 615 -26.81 20.23 -12.73
C LEU A 615 -26.67 20.34 -11.21
N LYS A 616 -26.04 21.41 -10.70
CA LYS A 616 -25.90 21.65 -9.26
C LYS A 616 -27.26 21.84 -8.59
N PHE A 617 -28.12 22.65 -9.20
CA PHE A 617 -29.50 22.83 -8.74
C PHE A 617 -30.23 21.48 -8.64
N ARG A 618 -30.21 20.69 -9.72
CA ARG A 618 -30.90 19.40 -9.78
C ARG A 618 -30.35 18.37 -8.78
N ALA A 619 -29.04 18.32 -8.60
CA ALA A 619 -28.42 17.43 -7.61
C ALA A 619 -28.84 17.81 -6.18
N LEU A 620 -28.85 19.09 -5.85
CA LEU A 620 -29.29 19.60 -4.53
C LEU A 620 -30.79 19.37 -4.29
N GLU A 621 -31.61 19.55 -5.33
CA GLU A 621 -33.06 19.30 -5.27
C GLU A 621 -33.35 17.82 -4.95
N ILE A 622 -32.72 16.89 -5.66
CA ILE A 622 -32.89 15.45 -5.40
C ILE A 622 -32.41 15.08 -4.00
N ARG A 623 -31.33 15.70 -3.52
CA ARG A 623 -30.79 15.46 -2.17
C ARG A 623 -31.69 16.02 -1.05
N GLY A 624 -32.65 16.88 -1.37
CA GLY A 624 -33.63 17.40 -0.41
C GLY A 624 -33.06 18.40 0.62
N GLU A 625 -31.90 19.00 0.35
CA GLU A 625 -31.23 19.90 1.29
C GLU A 625 -31.64 21.36 1.09
N ALA A 626 -32.78 21.74 1.68
CA ALA A 626 -33.36 23.08 1.54
C ALA A 626 -32.35 24.23 1.79
N ARG A 627 -31.50 24.13 2.83
CA ARG A 627 -30.48 25.16 3.13
C ARG A 627 -29.37 25.22 2.10
N SER A 628 -28.90 24.07 1.59
CA SER A 628 -27.87 24.02 0.55
C SER A 628 -28.38 24.63 -0.75
N LEU A 629 -29.67 24.39 -1.05
CA LEU A 629 -30.37 24.92 -2.21
C LEU A 629 -30.61 26.43 -2.10
N GLU A 630 -30.97 26.91 -0.90
CA GLU A 630 -31.12 28.34 -0.60
C GLU A 630 -29.77 29.08 -0.71
N ASN A 631 -28.71 28.56 -0.09
CA ASN A 631 -27.35 29.10 -0.19
C ASN A 631 -26.84 29.13 -1.63
N PHE A 632 -27.17 28.10 -2.41
CA PHE A 632 -26.84 28.07 -3.82
C PHE A 632 -27.61 29.11 -4.63
N ALA A 633 -28.91 29.30 -4.36
CA ALA A 633 -29.69 30.35 -5.01
C ALA A 633 -29.14 31.76 -4.73
N TYR A 634 -28.69 32.03 -3.50
CA TYR A 634 -28.04 33.30 -3.15
C TYR A 634 -26.65 33.50 -3.76
N SER A 635 -25.96 32.44 -4.19
CA SER A 635 -24.64 32.53 -4.82
C SER A 635 -24.70 32.69 -6.34
N LEU A 636 -25.89 32.59 -6.94
CA LEU A 636 -26.10 32.90 -8.34
C LEU A 636 -26.14 34.44 -8.52
N PRO A 637 -25.43 34.96 -9.53
CA PRO A 637 -25.38 36.40 -9.80
C PRO A 637 -26.69 36.98 -10.32
#